data_AF-A0A2E1SK73-F1
#
_entry.id   AF-A0A2E1SK73-F1
#
_cell.length_a   1.000
_cell.length_b   1.000
_cell.length_c   1.000
_cell.angle_alpha   90.00
_cell.angle_beta   90.00
_cell.angle_gamma   90.00
#
_symmetry.space_group_name_H-M   'P 1'
#
loop_
_entity.id
_entity.type
_entity.pdbx_description
1 polymer ?
#
loop_
_entity_poly.entity_id
_entity_poly.type
_entity_poly.pdbx_seq_one_letter_code
_entity_poly.pdbx_strand_id
1 'polypeptide(L)'
;MINKAVNNIKEALLGVESNMTFMFGGFGLSGIPENAINALSKKDIFGLTCISNNAGIDDFGLGLLLQRKQIKKMISSYVGENAEFEKQMLSGELEVDLIPQGSLAERCRAGGAGIPAFFTPAGYGTEVSYGKEVREYNGKPHILETALIADFAFVKAWKGDTAGNLIFRGTARNFNPLMAMAGKITVAEVEELVPAGELDPNQIHTPGIFVQRIFKGEKYEKRIEQRTIIKR
;
A
#
# COMPACT_ATOMS: atom_id res chain seq x y z
N MET A 1 -17.16 -24.46 -0.70
CA MET A 1 -15.94 -23.99 -1.39
C MET A 1 -15.75 -22.52 -1.05
N ILE A 2 -14.57 -22.07 -0.63
CA ILE A 2 -14.34 -20.67 -0.25
C ILE A 2 -14.42 -19.81 -1.51
N ASN A 3 -15.28 -18.78 -1.51
CA ASN A 3 -15.36 -17.79 -2.58
C ASN A 3 -15.35 -16.39 -1.97
N LYS A 4 -14.31 -15.62 -2.28
CA LYS A 4 -14.08 -14.25 -1.81
C LYS A 4 -14.24 -13.23 -2.94
N ALA A 5 -14.62 -13.70 -4.14
CA ALA A 5 -14.85 -12.83 -5.27
C ALA A 5 -16.07 -11.94 -5.01
N VAL A 6 -15.91 -10.65 -5.22
CA VAL A 6 -17.00 -9.67 -5.21
C VAL A 6 -17.23 -9.16 -6.62
N ASN A 7 -18.46 -8.74 -6.92
CA ASN A 7 -18.86 -8.47 -8.31
C ASN A 7 -18.22 -7.21 -8.89
N ASN A 8 -17.92 -6.23 -8.03
CA ASN A 8 -17.44 -4.92 -8.46
C ASN A 8 -16.78 -4.15 -7.31
N ILE A 9 -16.22 -2.99 -7.65
CA ILE A 9 -15.56 -2.12 -6.69
C ILE A 9 -16.50 -1.58 -5.59
N LYS A 10 -17.80 -1.41 -5.86
CA LYS A 10 -18.73 -0.90 -4.83
C LYS A 10 -18.88 -1.91 -3.69
N GLU A 11 -19.02 -3.19 -4.02
CA GLU A 11 -19.03 -4.28 -3.04
C GLU A 11 -17.68 -4.41 -2.32
N ALA A 12 -16.58 -4.26 -3.07
CA ALA A 12 -15.23 -4.31 -2.52
C ALA A 12 -14.98 -3.23 -1.45
N LEU A 13 -15.63 -2.06 -1.56
CA LEU A 13 -15.48 -0.92 -0.66
C LEU A 13 -16.55 -0.84 0.46
N LEU A 14 -17.36 -1.88 0.68
CA LEU A 14 -18.34 -1.87 1.78
C LEU A 14 -17.66 -1.75 3.15
N GLY A 15 -18.15 -0.83 3.99
CA GLY A 15 -17.62 -0.55 5.33
C GLY A 15 -16.41 0.40 5.36
N VAL A 16 -16.05 1.02 4.23
CA VAL A 16 -15.08 2.11 4.20
C VAL A 16 -15.75 3.40 4.71
N GLU A 17 -15.12 4.05 5.69
CA GLU A 17 -15.62 5.27 6.33
C GLU A 17 -14.52 6.33 6.48
N SER A 18 -14.89 7.53 6.92
CA SER A 18 -13.96 8.61 7.26
C SER A 18 -13.12 8.25 8.49
N ASN A 19 -11.96 8.90 8.66
CA ASN A 19 -11.04 8.71 9.78
C ASN A 19 -10.46 7.30 9.96
N MET A 20 -10.51 6.47 8.90
CA MET A 20 -9.87 5.15 8.88
C MET A 20 -8.41 5.22 8.44
N THR A 21 -7.65 4.18 8.78
CA THR A 21 -6.30 3.96 8.27
C THR A 21 -6.31 3.00 7.08
N PHE A 22 -5.76 3.44 5.94
CA PHE A 22 -5.68 2.66 4.71
C PHE A 22 -4.23 2.40 4.30
N MET A 23 -3.95 1.19 3.84
CA MET A 23 -2.73 0.84 3.13
C MET A 23 -2.98 0.76 1.63
N PHE A 24 -2.05 1.27 0.83
CA PHE A 24 -2.09 1.17 -0.63
C PHE A 24 -0.78 0.58 -1.14
N GLY A 25 -0.88 -0.60 -1.75
CA GLY A 25 0.27 -1.21 -2.43
C GLY A 25 0.71 -0.40 -3.65
N GLY A 26 1.92 -0.68 -4.12
CA GLY A 26 2.53 -0.01 -5.27
C GLY A 26 3.88 0.63 -4.96
N PHE A 27 4.55 1.07 -6.03
CA PHE A 27 5.78 1.85 -5.99
C PHE A 27 5.76 2.84 -7.17
N GLY A 28 5.80 4.14 -6.91
CA GLY A 28 5.44 5.15 -7.90
C GLY A 28 4.06 4.85 -8.48
N LEU A 29 3.99 4.60 -9.80
CA LEU A 29 2.76 4.19 -10.50
C LEU A 29 2.69 2.68 -10.79
N SER A 30 3.71 1.91 -10.37
CA SER A 30 3.81 0.47 -10.67
C SER A 30 3.11 -0.37 -9.62
N GLY A 31 2.07 -1.11 -10.05
CA GLY A 31 1.33 -2.02 -9.16
C GLY A 31 0.48 -1.30 -8.12
N ILE A 32 -0.09 -0.14 -8.48
CA ILE A 32 -1.05 0.58 -7.63
C ILE A 32 -2.48 0.05 -7.87
N PRO A 33 -3.36 0.07 -6.85
CA PRO A 33 -4.76 -0.33 -6.98
C PRO A 33 -5.60 0.80 -7.61
N GLU A 34 -5.41 1.06 -8.91
CA GLU A 34 -6.05 2.13 -9.68
C GLU A 34 -7.58 2.17 -9.53
N ASN A 35 -8.26 1.01 -9.54
CA ASN A 35 -9.72 1.00 -9.53
C ASN A 35 -10.26 1.36 -8.14
N ALA A 36 -9.63 0.82 -7.09
CA ALA A 36 -9.94 1.20 -5.70
C ALA A 36 -9.68 2.69 -5.44
N ILE A 37 -8.51 3.20 -5.84
CA ILE A 37 -8.14 4.61 -5.68
C ILE A 37 -9.17 5.52 -6.39
N ASN A 38 -9.50 5.21 -7.65
CA ASN A 38 -10.48 5.98 -8.43
C ASN A 38 -11.89 5.96 -7.84
N ALA A 39 -12.29 4.88 -7.18
CA ALA A 39 -13.59 4.79 -6.53
C ALA A 39 -13.60 5.53 -5.18
N LEU A 40 -12.50 5.44 -4.41
CA LEU A 40 -12.32 6.14 -3.15
C LEU A 40 -12.24 7.66 -3.34
N SER A 41 -11.55 8.13 -4.39
CA SER A 41 -11.47 9.56 -4.72
C SER A 41 -12.81 10.19 -5.08
N LYS A 42 -13.83 9.38 -5.38
CA LYS A 42 -15.19 9.86 -5.68
C LYS A 42 -16.10 9.86 -4.46
N LYS A 43 -15.70 9.20 -3.37
CA LYS A 43 -16.46 9.14 -2.11
C LYS A 43 -16.19 10.36 -1.25
N ASP A 44 -17.22 10.80 -0.52
CA ASP A 44 -17.09 11.85 0.49
C ASP A 44 -16.62 11.25 1.82
N ILE A 45 -15.38 10.75 1.82
CA ILE A 45 -14.66 10.26 3.00
C ILE A 45 -13.41 11.10 3.22
N PHE A 46 -13.17 11.51 4.46
CA PHE A 46 -12.12 12.46 4.82
C PHE A 46 -11.42 12.03 6.11
N GLY A 47 -10.35 12.74 6.47
CA GLY A 47 -9.60 12.46 7.70
C GLY A 47 -8.76 11.18 7.64
N LEU A 48 -8.47 10.67 6.44
CA LEU A 48 -7.83 9.38 6.26
C LEU A 48 -6.36 9.42 6.69
N THR A 49 -5.89 8.33 7.30
CA THR A 49 -4.46 8.05 7.43
C THR A 49 -4.08 7.05 6.34
N CYS A 50 -3.21 7.45 5.43
CA CYS A 50 -2.81 6.63 4.29
C CYS A 50 -1.35 6.19 4.44
N ILE A 51 -1.12 4.90 4.26
CA ILE A 51 0.20 4.26 4.34
C ILE A 51 0.54 3.73 2.95
N SER A 52 1.55 4.32 2.32
CA SER A 52 1.99 3.95 0.97
C SER A 52 3.44 4.38 0.77
N ASN A 53 4.18 3.66 -0.08
CA ASN A 53 5.55 4.05 -0.41
C ASN A 53 5.64 5.49 -0.95
N ASN A 54 4.72 5.83 -1.86
CA ASN A 54 4.55 7.13 -2.50
C ASN A 54 3.06 7.49 -2.59
N ALA A 55 2.77 8.73 -2.97
CA ALA A 55 1.41 9.16 -3.28
C ALA A 55 1.04 9.10 -4.78
N GLY A 56 1.90 8.54 -5.62
CA GLY A 56 1.75 8.68 -7.08
C GLY A 56 2.05 10.11 -7.53
N ILE A 57 1.40 10.55 -8.60
CA ILE A 57 1.55 11.91 -9.17
C ILE A 57 0.25 12.69 -8.99
N ASP A 58 0.26 14.00 -9.28
CA ASP A 58 -0.88 14.89 -9.00
C ASP A 58 -2.22 14.36 -9.54
N ASP A 59 -2.24 13.85 -10.78
CA ASP A 59 -3.45 13.40 -11.47
C ASP A 59 -3.64 11.87 -11.48
N PHE A 60 -2.80 11.10 -10.77
CA PHE A 60 -2.81 9.64 -10.84
C PHE A 60 -2.29 8.95 -9.57
N GLY A 61 -3.00 7.91 -9.12
CA GLY A 61 -2.72 7.28 -7.82
C GLY A 61 -3.31 8.10 -6.68
N LEU A 62 -2.64 8.12 -5.52
CA LEU A 62 -3.16 8.80 -4.33
C LEU A 62 -3.21 10.33 -4.46
N GLY A 63 -2.55 10.93 -5.46
CA GLY A 63 -2.72 12.34 -5.82
C GLY A 63 -4.19 12.73 -6.00
N LEU A 64 -5.02 11.82 -6.51
CA LEU A 64 -6.46 12.03 -6.65
C LEU A 64 -7.18 12.28 -5.30
N LEU A 65 -6.75 11.62 -4.23
CA LEU A 65 -7.32 11.83 -2.89
C LEU A 65 -6.74 13.09 -2.23
N LEU A 66 -5.47 13.42 -2.52
CA LEU A 66 -4.83 14.64 -2.03
C LEU A 66 -5.48 15.90 -2.60
N GLN A 67 -5.80 15.91 -3.91
CA GLN A 67 -6.51 17.02 -4.56
C GLN A 67 -7.86 17.33 -3.87
N ARG A 68 -8.53 16.30 -3.35
CA ARG A 68 -9.79 16.42 -2.62
C ARG A 68 -9.62 16.60 -1.11
N LYS A 69 -8.39 16.70 -0.61
CA LYS A 69 -8.05 16.85 0.81
C LYS A 69 -8.68 15.74 1.67
N GLN A 70 -8.78 14.53 1.12
CA GLN A 70 -9.36 13.38 1.82
C GLN A 70 -8.38 12.80 2.86
N ILE A 71 -7.09 13.00 2.63
CA ILE A 71 -6.01 12.46 3.45
C ILE A 71 -5.58 13.51 4.47
N LYS A 72 -5.67 13.15 5.74
CA LYS A 72 -5.16 13.96 6.86
C LYS A 72 -3.69 13.66 7.15
N LYS A 73 -3.31 12.38 7.03
CA LYS A 73 -1.96 11.91 7.34
C LYS A 73 -1.44 10.95 6.29
N MET A 74 -0.19 11.13 5.86
CA MET A 74 0.57 10.19 5.05
C MET A 74 1.72 9.58 5.85
N ILE A 75 1.85 8.26 5.80
CA ILE A 75 3.04 7.54 6.23
C ILE A 75 3.71 6.99 4.97
N SER A 76 4.85 7.57 4.61
CA SER A 76 5.51 7.32 3.33
C SER A 76 7.02 7.35 3.45
N SER A 77 7.71 6.84 2.43
CA SER A 77 9.17 6.92 2.38
C SER A 77 9.71 7.95 1.41
N TYR A 78 8.88 8.36 0.43
CA TYR A 78 9.29 9.34 -0.56
C TYR A 78 8.08 10.07 -1.14
N VAL A 79 8.15 11.39 -1.18
CA VAL A 79 7.10 12.27 -1.71
C VAL A 79 6.97 12.10 -3.23
N GLY A 80 8.09 12.19 -3.96
CA GLY A 80 8.14 12.00 -5.42
C GLY A 80 7.73 13.21 -6.24
N GLU A 81 7.32 12.96 -7.49
CA GLU A 81 6.85 13.95 -8.46
C GLU A 81 5.38 14.35 -8.21
N ASN A 82 5.07 14.79 -6.97
CA ASN A 82 3.71 15.20 -6.56
C ASN A 82 3.76 16.58 -5.90
N ALA A 83 3.49 17.63 -6.67
CA ALA A 83 3.59 19.00 -6.23
C ALA A 83 2.52 19.35 -5.19
N GLU A 84 1.32 18.75 -5.29
CA GLU A 84 0.27 18.99 -4.31
C GLU A 84 0.59 18.33 -2.96
N PHE A 85 1.21 17.15 -2.95
CA PHE A 85 1.73 16.54 -1.73
C PHE A 85 2.76 17.47 -1.07
N GLU A 86 3.78 17.90 -1.81
CA GLU A 86 4.85 18.74 -1.28
C GLU A 86 4.27 20.04 -0.68
N LYS A 87 3.36 20.69 -1.41
CA LYS A 87 2.67 21.91 -0.95
C LYS A 87 1.84 21.67 0.31
N GLN A 88 1.05 20.60 0.39
CA GLN A 88 0.23 20.31 1.58
C GLN A 88 1.10 19.95 2.79
N MET A 89 2.21 19.24 2.57
CA MET A 89 3.20 18.95 3.62
C MET A 89 3.85 20.23 4.15
N LEU A 90 4.37 21.09 3.27
CA LEU A 90 5.07 22.33 3.67
C LEU A 90 4.14 23.36 4.33
N SER A 91 2.86 23.37 3.97
CA SER A 91 1.84 24.22 4.61
C SER A 91 1.30 23.67 5.93
N GLY A 92 1.62 22.41 6.28
CA GLY A 92 1.09 21.73 7.46
C GLY A 92 -0.37 21.28 7.31
N GLU A 93 -0.95 21.37 6.11
CA GLU A 93 -2.29 20.85 5.83
C GLU A 93 -2.32 19.31 5.86
N LEU A 94 -1.24 18.67 5.41
CA LEU A 94 -1.04 17.23 5.45
C LEU A 94 0.02 16.87 6.50
N GLU A 95 -0.35 16.04 7.46
CA GLU A 95 0.62 15.44 8.39
C GLU A 95 1.42 14.36 7.65
N VAL A 96 2.76 14.39 7.73
CA VAL A 96 3.60 13.44 7.01
C VAL A 96 4.63 12.81 7.95
N ASP A 97 4.55 11.49 8.09
CA ASP A 97 5.60 10.68 8.69
C ASP A 97 6.49 10.14 7.56
N LEU A 98 7.61 10.82 7.29
CA LEU A 98 8.64 10.31 6.37
C LEU A 98 9.52 9.30 7.10
N ILE A 99 9.48 8.05 6.65
CA ILE A 99 10.28 6.96 7.23
C ILE A 99 11.11 6.25 6.17
N PRO A 100 12.31 5.72 6.49
CA PRO A 100 13.12 4.97 5.54
C PRO A 100 12.31 3.84 4.89
N GLN A 101 12.44 3.68 3.58
CA GLN A 101 11.64 2.71 2.81
C GLN A 101 11.74 1.27 3.36
N GLY A 102 12.94 0.86 3.77
CA GLY A 102 13.14 -0.43 4.42
C GLY A 102 12.38 -0.57 5.75
N SER A 103 12.36 0.50 6.55
CA SER A 103 11.56 0.54 7.78
C SER A 103 10.06 0.51 7.48
N LEU A 104 9.57 1.25 6.46
CA LEU A 104 8.16 1.17 6.04
C LEU A 104 7.77 -0.27 5.67
N ALA A 105 8.58 -0.92 4.84
CA ALA A 105 8.34 -2.29 4.41
C ALA A 105 8.30 -3.26 5.59
N GLU A 106 9.31 -3.20 6.48
CA GLU A 106 9.39 -4.10 7.62
C GLU A 106 8.32 -3.80 8.67
N ARG A 107 7.90 -2.54 8.86
CA ARG A 107 6.78 -2.19 9.74
C ARG A 107 5.45 -2.75 9.25
N CYS A 108 5.17 -2.73 7.94
CA CYS A 108 4.00 -3.42 7.37
C CYS A 108 4.12 -4.94 7.55
N ARG A 109 5.29 -5.53 7.22
CA ARG A 109 5.51 -6.97 7.39
C ARG A 109 5.34 -7.42 8.85
N ALA A 110 5.91 -6.66 9.79
CA ALA A 110 5.81 -6.91 11.22
C ALA A 110 4.34 -6.88 11.69
N GLY A 111 3.56 -5.89 11.23
CA GLY A 111 2.12 -5.82 11.50
C GLY A 111 1.37 -7.06 11.03
N GLY A 112 1.57 -7.48 9.79
CA GLY A 112 0.96 -8.70 9.26
C GLY A 112 1.44 -10.00 9.90
N ALA A 113 2.64 -10.00 10.51
CA ALA A 113 3.21 -11.15 11.20
C ALA A 113 2.93 -11.16 12.72
N GLY A 114 2.22 -10.16 13.25
CA GLY A 114 1.96 -10.05 14.69
C GLY A 114 3.18 -9.68 15.54
N ILE A 115 4.20 -9.06 14.93
CA ILE A 115 5.39 -8.56 15.63
C ILE A 115 5.15 -7.09 15.99
N PRO A 116 4.97 -6.73 17.26
CA PRO A 116 4.54 -5.37 17.62
C PRO A 116 5.62 -4.31 17.36
N ALA A 117 6.90 -4.66 17.47
CA ALA A 117 8.01 -3.77 17.23
C ALA A 117 9.30 -4.54 16.91
N PHE A 118 10.26 -3.89 16.25
CA PHE A 118 11.57 -4.43 15.92
C PHE A 118 12.63 -3.33 15.92
N PHE A 119 13.91 -3.70 16.09
CA PHE A 119 15.04 -2.78 16.03
C PHE A 119 15.65 -2.75 14.62
N THR A 120 16.00 -1.56 14.13
CA THR A 120 16.69 -1.37 12.83
C THR A 120 17.73 -0.24 12.93
N PRO A 121 18.87 -0.32 12.24
CA PRO A 121 19.83 0.79 12.22
C PRO A 121 19.39 1.94 11.32
N ALA A 122 18.40 1.72 10.44
CA ALA A 122 17.96 2.71 9.46
C ALA A 122 17.29 3.91 10.13
N GLY A 123 17.85 5.11 9.93
CA GLY A 123 17.35 6.36 10.49
C GLY A 123 18.00 6.77 11.81
N TYR A 124 18.89 5.94 12.39
CA TYR A 124 19.69 6.39 13.53
C TYR A 124 20.57 7.59 13.16
N GLY A 125 20.63 8.59 14.05
CA GLY A 125 21.41 9.82 13.83
C GLY A 125 20.74 10.84 12.91
N THR A 126 19.50 10.61 12.50
CA THR A 126 18.67 11.58 11.75
C THR A 126 17.40 11.92 12.52
N GLU A 127 16.60 12.86 12.01
CA GLU A 127 15.31 13.25 12.60
C GLU A 127 14.35 12.07 12.79
N VAL A 128 14.47 11.02 11.95
CA VAL A 128 13.69 9.78 12.05
C VAL A 128 13.86 9.09 13.41
N SER A 129 15.02 9.26 14.06
CA SER A 129 15.32 8.64 15.35
C SER A 129 14.79 9.40 16.56
N TYR A 130 14.29 10.62 16.39
CA TYR A 130 13.86 11.46 17.51
C TYR A 130 12.70 10.83 18.28
N GLY A 131 12.85 10.75 19.60
CA GLY A 131 11.86 10.15 20.51
C GLY A 131 11.77 8.62 20.48
N LYS A 132 12.58 7.92 19.66
CA LYS A 132 12.58 6.46 19.60
C LYS A 132 13.57 5.86 20.60
N GLU A 133 13.23 4.68 21.10
CA GLU A 133 14.16 3.89 21.90
C GLU A 133 15.37 3.47 21.05
N VAL A 134 16.57 3.58 21.63
CA VAL A 134 17.83 3.17 20.99
C VAL A 134 18.44 2.02 21.79
N ARG A 135 18.87 0.96 21.10
CA ARG A 135 19.69 -0.12 21.68
C ARG A 135 20.89 -0.41 20.80
N GLU A 136 21.97 -0.86 21.43
CA GLU A 136 23.17 -1.30 20.72
C GLU A 136 23.12 -2.82 20.49
N TYR A 137 23.37 -3.23 19.24
CA TYR A 137 23.55 -4.62 18.85
C TYR A 137 24.81 -4.74 18.02
N ASN A 138 25.73 -5.63 18.44
CA ASN A 138 27.00 -5.89 17.75
C ASN A 138 27.82 -4.61 17.49
N GLY A 139 27.90 -3.70 18.47
CA GLY A 139 28.63 -2.43 18.34
C GLY A 139 27.96 -1.39 17.45
N LYS A 140 26.68 -1.57 17.09
CA LYS A 140 25.92 -0.63 16.26
C LYS A 140 24.60 -0.20 16.90
N PRO A 141 24.29 1.10 16.92
CA PRO A 141 23.02 1.60 17.41
C PRO A 141 21.87 1.25 16.46
N HIS A 142 20.73 0.89 17.04
CA HIS A 142 19.49 0.58 16.35
C HIS A 142 18.33 1.32 17.03
N ILE A 143 17.39 1.82 16.24
CA ILE A 143 16.15 2.46 16.72
C ILE A 143 15.00 1.45 16.75
N LEU A 144 14.10 1.57 17.72
CA LEU A 144 12.87 0.80 17.79
C LEU A 144 11.83 1.38 16.81
N GLU A 145 11.34 0.55 15.90
CA GLU A 145 10.20 0.83 15.03
C GLU A 145 9.00 -0.03 15.42
N THR A 146 7.80 0.53 15.36
CA THR A 146 6.55 -0.16 15.68
C THR A 146 5.84 -0.66 14.43
N ALA A 147 5.13 -1.78 14.53
CA ALA A 147 4.35 -2.30 13.42
C ALA A 147 3.29 -1.31 12.91
N LEU A 148 3.00 -1.40 11.61
CA LEU A 148 1.90 -0.71 10.97
C LEU A 148 0.79 -1.70 10.64
N ILE A 149 -0.43 -1.35 10.99
CA ILE A 149 -1.67 -2.07 10.64
C ILE A 149 -2.68 -1.07 10.08
N ALA A 150 -3.64 -1.56 9.29
CA ALA A 150 -4.65 -0.71 8.67
C ALA A 150 -6.05 -1.34 8.77
N ASP A 151 -7.09 -0.50 8.75
CA ASP A 151 -8.48 -0.95 8.67
C ASP A 151 -8.73 -1.63 7.31
N PHE A 152 -8.20 -1.03 6.24
CA PHE A 152 -8.21 -1.59 4.90
C PHE A 152 -6.83 -1.59 4.27
N ALA A 153 -6.52 -2.64 3.52
CA ALA A 153 -5.40 -2.66 2.59
C ALA A 153 -5.92 -2.86 1.17
N PHE A 154 -5.57 -1.94 0.27
CA PHE A 154 -5.89 -2.02 -1.15
C PHE A 154 -4.63 -2.43 -1.91
N VAL A 155 -4.68 -3.56 -2.60
CA VAL A 155 -3.52 -4.16 -3.27
C VAL A 155 -3.84 -4.54 -4.71
N LYS A 156 -2.84 -4.49 -5.57
CA LYS A 156 -2.92 -4.83 -6.99
C LYS A 156 -2.07 -6.06 -7.30
N ALA A 157 -2.70 -7.09 -7.86
CA ALA A 157 -2.03 -8.30 -8.34
C ALA A 157 -2.26 -8.54 -9.84
N TRP A 158 -1.44 -9.35 -10.49
CA TRP A 158 -1.64 -9.72 -11.89
C TRP A 158 -2.78 -10.73 -12.00
N LYS A 159 -2.66 -11.86 -11.33
CA LYS A 159 -3.70 -12.87 -11.24
C LYS A 159 -4.13 -13.09 -9.80
N GLY A 160 -5.36 -13.51 -9.62
CA GLY A 160 -5.77 -14.16 -8.38
C GLY A 160 -6.91 -15.14 -8.61
N ASP A 161 -7.15 -15.98 -7.61
CA ASP A 161 -8.24 -16.95 -7.66
C ASP A 161 -9.41 -16.60 -6.73
N THR A 162 -10.53 -17.31 -6.86
CA THR A 162 -11.72 -17.08 -6.01
C THR A 162 -11.47 -17.35 -4.52
N ALA A 163 -10.38 -18.04 -4.14
CA ALA A 163 -10.00 -18.22 -2.73
C ALA A 163 -9.14 -17.05 -2.20
N GLY A 164 -8.69 -16.15 -3.08
CA GLY A 164 -7.91 -14.96 -2.78
C GLY A 164 -6.40 -15.13 -2.97
N ASN A 165 -5.93 -16.27 -3.51
CA ASN A 165 -4.50 -16.46 -3.78
C ASN A 165 -4.04 -15.48 -4.87
N LEU A 166 -2.85 -14.88 -4.73
CA LEU A 166 -2.37 -13.85 -5.65
C LEU A 166 -1.02 -14.19 -6.29
N ILE A 167 -0.90 -13.82 -7.56
CA ILE A 167 0.34 -13.82 -8.34
C ILE A 167 0.58 -12.39 -8.85
N PHE A 168 1.83 -11.92 -8.77
CA PHE A 168 2.26 -10.58 -9.18
C PHE A 168 3.23 -10.69 -10.34
N ARG A 169 3.31 -9.65 -11.18
CA ARG A 169 4.12 -9.66 -12.40
C ARG A 169 5.18 -8.57 -12.39
N GLY A 170 6.43 -8.93 -12.68
CA GLY A 170 7.55 -8.00 -12.71
C GLY A 170 7.74 -7.28 -11.37
N THR A 171 8.12 -6.00 -11.45
CA THR A 171 8.35 -5.15 -10.26
C THR A 171 7.07 -4.59 -9.64
N ALA A 172 5.90 -4.87 -10.23
CA ALA A 172 4.60 -4.47 -9.67
C ALA A 172 4.24 -5.20 -8.36
N ARG A 173 5.05 -6.16 -7.92
CA ARG A 173 4.88 -6.86 -6.63
C ARG A 173 5.11 -5.92 -5.45
N ASN A 174 6.26 -5.24 -5.40
CA ASN A 174 6.67 -4.26 -4.39
C ASN A 174 6.02 -4.43 -2.99
N PHE A 175 5.25 -3.44 -2.51
CA PHE A 175 4.61 -3.41 -1.20
C PHE A 175 3.31 -4.21 -1.09
N ASN A 176 2.74 -4.66 -2.23
CA ASN A 176 1.43 -5.31 -2.25
C ASN A 176 1.33 -6.52 -1.30
N PRO A 177 2.26 -7.50 -1.31
CA PRO A 177 2.20 -8.61 -0.35
C PRO A 177 2.27 -8.18 1.11
N LEU A 178 3.14 -7.20 1.41
CA LEU A 178 3.39 -6.75 2.77
C LEU A 178 2.16 -6.08 3.37
N MET A 179 1.50 -5.24 2.57
CA MET A 179 0.29 -4.53 2.97
C MET A 179 -0.93 -5.43 3.00
N ALA A 180 -1.02 -6.43 2.10
CA ALA A 180 -2.09 -7.43 2.14
C ALA A 180 -2.13 -8.17 3.48
N MET A 181 -0.97 -8.44 4.10
CA MET A 181 -0.90 -9.11 5.40
C MET A 181 -1.28 -8.19 6.57
N ALA A 182 -1.13 -6.86 6.42
CA ALA A 182 -1.26 -5.89 7.51
C ALA A 182 -2.61 -5.15 7.54
N GLY A 183 -3.49 -5.39 6.56
CA GLY A 183 -4.86 -4.91 6.56
C GLY A 183 -5.80 -5.83 7.33
N LYS A 184 -6.70 -5.27 8.13
CA LYS A 184 -7.81 -6.01 8.74
C LYS A 184 -8.77 -6.53 7.67
N ILE A 185 -9.05 -5.70 6.66
CA ILE A 185 -9.75 -6.09 5.44
C ILE A 185 -8.89 -5.76 4.23
N THR A 186 -8.33 -6.78 3.60
CA THR A 186 -7.58 -6.66 2.36
C THR A 186 -8.49 -6.86 1.16
N VAL A 187 -8.47 -5.86 0.29
CA VAL A 187 -9.13 -5.82 -1.00
C VAL A 187 -8.06 -5.95 -2.08
N ALA A 188 -8.08 -7.05 -2.82
CA ALA A 188 -7.20 -7.29 -3.94
C ALA A 188 -7.92 -7.03 -5.27
N GLU A 189 -7.37 -6.12 -6.08
CA GLU A 189 -7.77 -5.98 -7.47
C GLU A 189 -6.79 -6.71 -8.39
N VAL A 190 -7.33 -7.48 -9.35
CA VAL A 190 -6.55 -8.33 -10.27
C VAL A 190 -6.89 -8.04 -11.72
N GLU A 191 -5.99 -8.41 -12.63
CA GLU A 191 -6.25 -8.35 -14.08
C GLU A 191 -6.95 -9.61 -14.54
N GLU A 192 -6.55 -10.75 -13.99
CA GLU A 192 -7.13 -12.07 -14.25
C GLU A 192 -7.66 -12.64 -12.94
N LEU A 193 -8.96 -12.91 -12.88
CA LEU A 193 -9.60 -13.61 -11.78
C LEU A 193 -10.04 -14.99 -12.27
N VAL A 194 -9.52 -16.04 -11.65
CA VAL A 194 -9.75 -17.44 -12.05
C VAL A 194 -10.44 -18.25 -10.94
N PRO A 195 -11.11 -19.36 -11.26
CA PRO A 195 -11.55 -20.33 -10.26
C PRO A 195 -10.40 -20.83 -9.36
N ALA A 196 -10.70 -21.06 -8.08
CA ALA A 196 -9.77 -21.72 -7.16
C ALA A 196 -9.33 -23.09 -7.70
N GLY A 197 -8.03 -23.36 -7.65
CA GLY A 197 -7.40 -24.56 -8.20
C GLY A 197 -6.76 -24.38 -9.58
N GLU A 198 -7.04 -23.28 -10.29
CA GLU A 198 -6.36 -22.98 -11.57
C GLU A 198 -4.95 -22.42 -11.38
N LEU A 199 -4.66 -21.78 -10.24
CA LEU A 199 -3.32 -21.31 -9.91
C LEU A 199 -2.50 -22.46 -9.32
N ASP A 200 -1.33 -22.72 -9.90
CA ASP A 200 -0.34 -23.65 -9.36
C ASP A 200 0.05 -23.23 -7.93
N PRO A 201 -0.15 -24.09 -6.91
CA PRO A 201 0.18 -23.78 -5.52
C PRO A 201 1.62 -23.31 -5.30
N ASN A 202 2.58 -23.80 -6.11
CA ASN A 202 4.00 -23.42 -6.01
C ASN A 202 4.32 -22.05 -6.63
N GLN A 203 3.36 -21.44 -7.34
CA GLN A 203 3.51 -20.14 -7.97
C GLN A 203 2.76 -19.02 -7.24
N ILE A 204 1.99 -19.36 -6.20
CA ILE A 204 1.27 -18.39 -5.37
C ILE A 204 2.28 -17.57 -4.56
N HIS A 205 2.22 -16.24 -4.67
CA HIS A 205 3.11 -15.35 -3.91
C HIS A 205 2.50 -14.90 -2.60
N THR A 206 1.20 -14.58 -2.61
CA THR A 206 0.45 -14.22 -1.40
C THR A 206 -0.70 -15.21 -1.27
N PRO A 207 -0.68 -16.07 -0.23
CA PRO A 207 -1.77 -16.99 0.03
C PRO A 207 -3.07 -16.25 0.33
N GLY A 208 -4.19 -16.84 -0.09
CA GLY A 208 -5.51 -16.21 0.00
C GLY A 208 -6.00 -15.94 1.41
N ILE A 209 -5.34 -16.48 2.45
CA ILE A 209 -5.65 -16.15 3.85
C ILE A 209 -5.56 -14.64 4.14
N PHE A 210 -4.67 -13.93 3.44
CA PHE A 210 -4.46 -12.49 3.60
C PHE A 210 -5.39 -11.62 2.77
N VAL A 211 -6.35 -12.21 2.03
CA VAL A 211 -7.28 -11.48 1.17
C VAL A 211 -8.70 -11.76 1.63
N GLN A 212 -9.48 -10.72 1.88
CA GLN A 212 -10.87 -10.83 2.31
C GLN A 212 -11.83 -10.60 1.14
N ARG A 213 -11.45 -9.74 0.18
CA ARG A 213 -12.25 -9.43 -1.00
C ARG A 213 -11.34 -9.38 -2.22
N ILE A 214 -11.75 -10.03 -3.30
CA ILE A 214 -11.02 -9.99 -4.57
C ILE A 214 -11.98 -9.63 -5.70
N PHE A 215 -11.55 -8.79 -6.62
CA PHE A 215 -12.32 -8.48 -7.82
C PHE A 215 -11.42 -8.27 -9.02
N LYS A 216 -11.96 -8.50 -10.21
CA LYS A 216 -11.29 -8.18 -11.47
C LYS A 216 -11.49 -6.68 -11.76
N GLY A 217 -10.39 -5.94 -11.85
CA GLY A 217 -10.43 -4.52 -12.23
C GLY A 217 -10.95 -4.35 -13.65
N GLU A 218 -11.73 -3.28 -13.89
CA GLU A 218 -12.34 -3.03 -15.20
C GLU A 218 -11.30 -2.56 -16.22
N LYS A 219 -10.40 -1.68 -15.80
CA LYS A 219 -9.34 -1.11 -16.63
C LYS A 219 -8.09 -0.84 -15.78
N TYR A 220 -6.93 -0.94 -16.42
CA TYR A 220 -5.66 -0.51 -15.87
C TYR A 220 -4.93 0.33 -16.92
N GLU A 221 -4.57 1.56 -16.58
CA GLU A 221 -3.75 2.41 -17.45
C GLU A 221 -2.28 2.02 -17.39
N LYS A 222 -1.78 1.62 -16.19
CA LYS A 222 -0.38 1.24 -15.96
C LYS A 222 0.61 2.28 -16.52
N ARG A 223 0.37 3.54 -16.16
CA ARG A 223 1.17 4.68 -16.63
C ARG A 223 2.65 4.46 -16.31
N ILE A 224 3.50 4.86 -17.26
CA ILE A 224 4.95 4.88 -17.09
C ILE A 224 5.35 6.33 -16.86
N GLU A 225 5.85 6.61 -15.66
CA GLU A 225 6.29 7.94 -15.23
C GLU A 225 7.44 8.46 -16.12
N GLN A 226 8.50 7.66 -16.27
CA GLN A 226 9.64 7.98 -17.12
C GLN A 226 9.90 6.85 -18.12
N ARG A 227 9.55 7.07 -19.39
CA ARG A 227 9.75 6.08 -20.46
C ARG A 227 11.17 6.19 -21.03
N THR A 228 12.07 5.41 -20.45
CA THR A 228 13.46 5.32 -20.90
C THR A 228 13.66 4.15 -21.86
N ILE A 229 14.12 4.41 -23.08
CA ILE A 229 14.43 3.39 -24.10
C ILE A 229 15.87 3.54 -24.59
N ILE A 230 16.55 2.41 -24.83
CA ILE A 230 17.83 2.41 -25.55
C ILE A 230 17.51 2.51 -27.04
N LYS A 231 18.10 3.47 -27.76
CA LYS A 231 18.04 3.49 -29.23
C LYS A 231 18.73 2.22 -29.74
N ARG A 232 17.96 1.37 -30.43
CA ARG A 232 18.51 0.24 -31.18
C ARG A 232 19.10 0.73 -32.49
#